data_AF-L7M6K6-F1
#
_entry.id   AF-L7M6K6-F1
#
_cell.length_a   1.000
_cell.length_b   1.000
_cell.length_c   1.000
_cell.angle_alpha   90.00
_cell.angle_beta   90.00
_cell.angle_gamma   90.00
#
_symmetry.space_group_name_H-M   'P 1'
#
loop_
_entity.id
_entity.type
_entity.pdbx_description
1 polymer ?
#
loop_
_entity_poly.entity_id
_entity_poly.type
_entity_poly.pdbx_seq_one_letter_code
_entity_poly.pdbx_strand_id
1 'polypeptide(L)'
;MVNDVVLFVFSLFDTGALLFLTVYVVITLSDLECDYLNAQQCCSKLNGWVLPEVIAQAVLTVLLFFVNFHWILFSLNVPMVVWQVYKYLSVPDCNFGVYDPTEIHNRGNLKRHLRDSMIRLAFYLIFFFIYLYCMIIALLTSNPDSRRETY
;
A
#
# COMPACT_ATOMS: atom_id res chain seq x y z
N MET A 1 -24.29 -2.00 -8.31
CA MET A 1 -23.94 -0.84 -9.19
C MET A 1 -23.51 0.38 -8.38
N VAL A 2 -24.37 1.03 -7.58
CA VAL A 2 -23.95 2.21 -6.77
C VAL A 2 -22.96 1.85 -5.67
N ASN A 3 -23.15 0.69 -5.02
CA ASN A 3 -22.23 0.21 -3.98
C ASN A 3 -20.81 -0.03 -4.53
N ASP A 4 -20.70 -0.47 -5.78
CA ASP A 4 -19.42 -0.78 -6.43
C ASP A 4 -18.64 0.50 -6.75
N VAL A 5 -19.35 1.54 -7.21
CA VAL A 5 -18.75 2.86 -7.47
C VAL A 5 -18.18 3.46 -6.18
N VAL A 6 -18.94 3.44 -5.08
CA VAL A 6 -18.49 3.97 -3.79
C VAL A 6 -17.24 3.24 -3.29
N LEU A 7 -17.19 1.92 -3.46
CA LEU A 7 -16.01 1.13 -3.11
C LEU A 7 -14.79 1.47 -3.95
N PHE A 8 -14.94 1.62 -5.27
CA PHE A 8 -13.81 1.97 -6.12
C PHE A 8 -13.29 3.38 -5.81
N VAL A 9 -14.19 4.34 -5.51
CA VAL A 9 -13.80 5.68 -5.04
C VAL A 9 -13.03 5.60 -3.71
N PHE A 10 -13.53 4.81 -2.74
CA PHE A 10 -12.82 4.59 -1.48
C PHE A 10 -11.44 3.95 -1.70
N SER A 11 -11.36 2.94 -2.57
CA SER A 11 -10.09 2.27 -2.90
C SER A 11 -9.07 3.19 -3.56
N LEU A 12 -9.51 4.13 -4.40
CA LEU A 12 -8.66 5.13 -5.02
C LEU A 12 -8.10 6.11 -4.00
N PHE A 13 -8.94 6.55 -3.05
CA PHE A 13 -8.51 7.44 -1.99
C PHE A 13 -7.50 6.74 -1.07
N ASP A 14 -7.79 5.51 -0.65
CA ASP A 14 -6.91 4.72 0.21
C ASP A 14 -5.56 4.40 -0.46
N THR A 15 -5.58 3.93 -1.72
CA THR A 15 -4.34 3.69 -2.48
C THR A 15 -3.55 4.96 -2.76
N GLY A 16 -4.22 6.09 -2.98
CA GLY A 16 -3.56 7.40 -3.08
C GLY A 16 -2.86 7.81 -1.78
N ALA A 17 -3.50 7.60 -0.64
CA ALA A 17 -2.90 7.85 0.67
C ALA A 17 -1.70 6.92 0.94
N LEU A 18 -1.82 5.63 0.62
CA LEU A 18 -0.74 4.65 0.72
C LEU A 18 0.44 4.97 -0.21
N LEU A 19 0.19 5.46 -1.43
CA LEU A 19 1.23 5.94 -2.33
C LEU A 19 2.01 7.10 -1.71
N PHE A 20 1.30 8.11 -1.20
CA PHE A 20 1.94 9.27 -0.57
C PHE A 20 2.77 8.85 0.66
N LEU A 21 2.23 7.96 1.49
CA LEU A 21 2.94 7.40 2.63
C LEU A 21 4.20 6.63 2.20
N THR A 22 4.10 5.82 1.15
CA THR A 22 5.23 5.04 0.64
C THR A 22 6.34 5.94 0.10
N VAL A 23 5.98 7.01 -0.62
CA VAL A 23 6.94 8.03 -1.09
C VAL A 23 7.63 8.69 0.10
N TYR A 24 6.87 9.07 1.14
CA TYR A 24 7.43 9.62 2.37
C TYR A 24 8.45 8.67 3.02
N VAL A 25 8.14 7.36 3.11
CA VAL A 25 9.05 6.33 3.63
C VAL A 25 10.31 6.21 2.77
N VAL A 26 10.17 6.19 1.45
CA VAL A 26 11.32 6.12 0.52
C VAL A 26 12.23 7.32 0.68
N ILE A 27 11.69 8.54 0.68
CA ILE A 27 12.47 9.78 0.85
C ILE A 27 13.21 9.75 2.19
N THR A 28 12.52 9.42 3.28
CA THR A 28 13.13 9.38 4.62
C THR A 28 14.26 8.35 4.72
N LEU A 29 14.12 7.20 4.05
CA LEU A 29 15.18 6.18 3.98
C LEU A 29 16.35 6.61 3.08
N SER A 30 16.10 7.35 2.00
CA SER A 30 17.14 7.91 1.14
C SER A 30 17.91 9.04 1.83
N ASP A 31 17.24 9.89 2.62
CA ASP A 31 17.90 10.89 3.45
C ASP A 31 18.79 10.23 4.51
N LEU A 32 18.36 9.07 5.04
CA LEU A 32 19.17 8.26 5.95
C LEU A 32 20.37 7.61 5.24
N GLU A 33 20.24 7.14 3.99
CA GLU A 33 21.34 6.57 3.20
C GLU A 33 22.45 7.59 2.92
N CYS A 34 22.07 8.86 2.74
CA CYS A 34 23.00 9.97 2.53
C CYS A 34 23.53 10.58 3.84
N ASP A 35 23.29 9.97 5.00
CA ASP A 35 23.70 10.45 6.34
C ASP A 35 23.15 11.87 6.69
N TYR A 36 22.02 12.30 6.11
CA TYR A 36 21.42 13.61 6.38
C TYR A 36 20.56 13.64 7.67
N LEU A 37 20.09 12.48 8.15
CA LEU A 37 19.18 12.35 9.29
C LEU A 37 19.71 11.39 10.36
N ASN A 38 19.41 11.66 11.63
CA ASN A 38 19.74 10.75 12.72
C ASN A 38 18.83 9.49 12.67
N ALA A 39 19.45 8.30 12.62
CA ALA A 39 18.78 7.01 12.54
C ALA A 39 17.72 6.81 13.64
N GLN A 40 17.97 7.28 14.86
CA GLN A 40 17.06 7.07 16.00
C GLN A 40 15.73 7.84 15.83
N GLN A 41 15.80 9.09 15.39
CA GLN A 41 14.60 9.91 15.15
C GLN A 41 13.82 9.41 13.93
N CYS A 42 14.54 8.97 12.88
CA CYS A 42 13.97 8.36 11.69
C CYS A 42 13.20 7.08 12.02
N CYS A 43 13.84 6.12 12.72
CA CYS A 43 13.23 4.83 13.06
C CYS A 43 11.96 4.99 13.92
N SER A 44 11.96 5.92 14.89
CA SER A 44 10.78 6.20 15.72
C SER A 44 9.60 6.71 14.89
N LYS A 45 9.85 7.63 13.94
CA LYS A 45 8.80 8.13 13.04
C LYS A 45 8.32 7.03 12.08
N LEU A 46 9.25 6.29 11.48
CA LEU A 46 8.93 5.25 10.50
C LEU A 46 8.11 4.13 11.14
N ASN A 47 8.46 3.68 12.34
CA ASN A 47 7.73 2.64 13.06
C ASN A 47 6.27 3.05 13.37
N GLY A 48 6.02 4.34 13.62
CA GLY A 48 4.67 4.88 13.79
C GLY A 48 3.81 4.80 12.53
N TRP A 49 4.42 4.82 11.34
CA TRP A 49 3.73 4.76 10.05
C TRP A 49 3.60 3.34 9.47
N VAL A 50 4.42 2.39 9.91
CA VAL A 50 4.34 0.99 9.45
C VAL A 50 3.01 0.35 9.81
N LEU A 51 2.52 0.57 11.03
CA LEU A 51 1.26 0.00 11.49
C LEU A 51 0.05 0.49 10.67
N PRO A 52 -0.15 1.82 10.46
CA PRO A 52 -1.25 2.30 9.66
C PRO A 52 -1.15 1.91 8.18
N GLU A 53 0.04 1.77 7.61
CA GLU A 53 0.22 1.25 6.23
C GLU A 53 -0.37 -0.17 6.08
N VAL A 54 0.04 -1.08 6.96
CA VAL A 54 -0.39 -2.48 6.93
C VAL A 54 -1.89 -2.61 7.21
N ILE A 55 -2.40 -1.82 8.16
CA ILE A 55 -3.83 -1.81 8.49
C ILE A 55 -4.65 -1.29 7.30
N ALA A 56 -4.27 -0.18 6.68
CA ALA A 56 -5.00 0.39 5.55
C ALA A 56 -5.06 -0.61 4.38
N GLN A 57 -3.93 -1.24 4.04
CA GLN A 57 -3.92 -2.23 2.96
C GLN A 57 -4.68 -3.52 3.29
N ALA A 58 -4.66 -3.97 4.55
CA ALA A 58 -5.46 -5.10 5.00
C ALA A 58 -6.97 -4.79 4.92
N VAL A 59 -7.37 -3.60 5.38
CA VAL A 59 -8.76 -3.12 5.29
C VAL A 59 -9.23 -3.06 3.85
N LEU A 60 -8.42 -2.52 2.94
CA LEU A 60 -8.72 -2.49 1.50
C LEU A 60 -8.97 -3.90 0.95
N THR A 61 -8.09 -4.85 1.29
CA THR A 61 -8.17 -6.24 0.82
C THR A 61 -9.42 -6.95 1.36
N VAL A 62 -9.78 -6.71 2.62
CA VAL A 62 -11.00 -7.24 3.25
C VAL A 62 -12.25 -6.65 2.61
N LEU A 63 -12.29 -5.33 2.38
CA LEU A 63 -13.42 -4.66 1.73
C LEU A 63 -13.66 -5.18 0.30
N LEU A 64 -12.60 -5.45 -0.46
CA LEU A 64 -12.69 -6.03 -1.80
C LEU A 64 -13.24 -7.47 -1.78
N PHE A 65 -12.94 -8.25 -0.73
CA PHE A 65 -13.45 -9.61 -0.57
C PHE A 65 -14.95 -9.63 -0.26
N PHE A 66 -15.42 -8.77 0.66
CA PHE A 66 -16.79 -8.83 1.19
C PHE A 66 -17.88 -8.40 0.19
N VAL A 67 -17.59 -7.51 -0.76
CA VAL A 67 -18.68 -6.82 -1.48
C VAL A 67 -18.95 -7.37 -2.88
N ASN A 68 -17.98 -7.94 -3.58
CA ASN A 68 -18.18 -8.40 -4.97
C ASN A 68 -17.47 -9.69 -5.37
N PHE A 69 -16.76 -10.37 -4.46
CA PHE A 69 -16.00 -11.58 -4.82
C PHE A 69 -15.09 -11.33 -6.04
N HIS A 70 -14.45 -10.16 -6.12
CA HIS A 70 -13.48 -9.84 -7.16
C HIS A 70 -12.21 -10.68 -6.93
N TRP A 71 -12.31 -11.97 -7.23
CA TRP A 71 -11.29 -12.98 -6.94
C TRP A 71 -9.94 -12.58 -7.54
N ILE A 72 -9.96 -11.99 -8.74
CA ILE A 72 -8.75 -11.55 -9.45
C ILE A 72 -8.03 -10.42 -8.67
N LEU A 73 -8.75 -9.38 -8.25
CA LEU A 73 -8.17 -8.25 -7.51
C LEU A 73 -7.72 -8.64 -6.10
N PHE A 74 -8.47 -9.53 -5.46
CA PHE A 74 -8.13 -10.10 -4.17
C PHE A 74 -6.86 -10.95 -4.26
N SER A 75 -6.80 -11.93 -5.17
CA SER A 75 -5.64 -12.79 -5.37
C SER A 75 -4.36 -12.01 -5.69
N LEU A 76 -4.47 -10.86 -6.36
CA LEU A 76 -3.31 -10.02 -6.67
C LEU A 76 -2.85 -9.17 -5.47
N ASN A 77 -3.74 -8.83 -4.52
CA ASN A 77 -3.40 -8.11 -3.28
C ASN A 77 -2.86 -9.03 -2.16
N VAL A 78 -3.38 -10.26 -2.07
CA VAL A 78 -2.98 -11.26 -1.06
C VAL A 78 -1.46 -11.45 -0.94
N PRO A 79 -0.67 -11.67 -2.02
CA PRO A 79 0.76 -11.91 -1.87
C PRO A 79 1.49 -10.72 -1.24
N MET A 80 1.03 -9.50 -1.53
CA MET A 80 1.63 -8.29 -0.97
C MET A 80 1.30 -8.14 0.52
N VAL A 81 0.03 -8.31 0.90
CA VAL A 81 -0.41 -8.25 2.31
C VAL A 81 0.27 -9.35 3.13
N VAL A 82 0.31 -10.59 2.62
CA VAL A 82 0.97 -11.71 3.29
C VAL A 82 2.45 -11.42 3.49
N TRP A 83 3.13 -10.84 2.50
CA TRP A 83 4.53 -10.45 2.63
C TRP A 83 4.75 -9.38 3.70
N GLN A 84 3.90 -8.35 3.74
CA GLN A 84 3.93 -7.29 4.77
C GLN A 84 3.69 -7.87 6.17
N VAL A 85 2.68 -8.72 6.34
CA VAL A 85 2.34 -9.35 7.63
C VAL A 85 3.43 -10.30 8.08
N TYR A 86 3.96 -11.13 7.17
CA TYR A 86 5.09 -12.03 7.47
C TYR A 86 6.32 -11.24 7.93
N LYS A 87 6.61 -10.12 7.27
CA LYS A 87 7.71 -9.23 7.66
C LYS A 87 7.47 -8.58 9.01
N TYR A 88 6.23 -8.19 9.32
CA TYR A 88 5.88 -7.63 10.62
C TYR A 88 6.01 -8.66 11.76
N LEU A 89 5.53 -9.90 11.55
CA LEU A 89 5.58 -10.97 12.55
C LEU A 89 6.98 -11.60 12.72
N SER A 90 7.83 -11.53 11.70
CA SER A 90 9.19 -12.07 11.77
C SER A 90 10.17 -11.14 12.49
N VAL A 91 9.74 -9.94 12.90
CA VAL A 91 10.56 -9.04 13.72
C VAL A 91 10.44 -9.50 15.18
N PRO A 92 11.55 -9.86 15.85
CA PRO A 92 11.50 -10.27 17.25
C PRO A 92 10.98 -9.13 18.14
N ASP A 93 10.07 -9.43 19.06
CA ASP A 93 9.45 -8.47 20.01
C ASP A 93 10.45 -7.74 20.93
N CYS A 94 11.71 -8.18 20.97
CA CYS A 94 12.80 -7.59 21.75
C CYS A 94 13.54 -6.47 20.97
N ASN A 95 12.99 -5.98 19.87
CA ASN A 95 13.58 -4.92 19.06
C ASN A 95 12.81 -3.60 19.17
N PHE A 96 13.45 -2.46 18.92
CA PHE A 96 12.81 -1.11 19.01
C PHE A 96 11.71 -0.85 17.95
N GLY A 97 11.31 -1.87 17.20
CA GLY A 97 10.33 -1.82 16.10
C GLY A 97 10.84 -2.56 14.86
N VAL A 98 10.10 -2.45 13.75
CA VAL A 98 10.50 -3.01 12.43
C VAL A 98 11.80 -2.37 11.90
N TYR A 99 12.12 -1.18 12.39
CA TYR A 99 13.32 -0.43 12.06
C TYR A 99 14.11 -0.18 13.34
N ASP A 100 15.23 -0.89 13.52
CA ASP A 100 16.15 -0.69 14.64
C ASP A 100 17.34 0.19 14.21
N PRO A 101 17.63 1.30 14.92
CA PRO A 101 18.79 2.16 14.62
C PRO A 101 20.13 1.41 14.60
N THR A 102 20.28 0.29 15.33
CA THR A 102 21.55 -0.46 15.34
C THR A 102 21.74 -1.32 14.09
N GLU A 103 20.66 -1.89 13.54
CA GLU A 103 20.70 -2.70 12.33
C GLU A 103 20.62 -1.88 11.04
N ILE A 104 20.03 -0.68 11.08
CA ILE A 104 19.77 0.13 9.89
C ILE A 104 21.03 0.80 9.31
N HIS A 105 22.06 1.01 10.13
CA HIS A 105 23.34 1.56 9.67
C HIS A 105 24.16 0.53 8.87
N ASN A 106 23.80 -0.76 8.93
CA ASN A 106 24.37 -1.74 8.04
C ASN A 106 23.86 -1.49 6.61
N ARG A 107 24.74 -0.94 5.76
CA ARG A 107 24.44 -0.56 4.36
C ARG A 107 23.71 -1.65 3.56
N GLY A 108 23.96 -2.93 3.86
CA GLY A 108 23.27 -4.05 3.23
C GLY A 108 21.78 -4.13 3.58
N ASN A 109 21.42 -3.92 4.84
CA ASN A 109 20.03 -3.97 5.31
C ASN A 109 19.26 -2.74 4.82
N LEU A 110 19.84 -1.54 4.92
CA LEU A 110 19.20 -0.30 4.44
C LEU A 110 18.80 -0.39 2.96
N LYS A 111 19.72 -0.85 2.11
CA LYS A 111 19.47 -1.04 0.67
C LYS A 111 18.37 -2.07 0.41
N ARG A 112 18.25 -3.09 1.26
CA ARG A 112 17.14 -4.08 1.19
C ARG A 112 15.80 -3.42 1.55
N HIS A 113 15.74 -2.63 2.63
CA HIS A 113 14.52 -1.91 3.02
C HIS A 113 14.09 -0.87 1.97
N LEU A 114 15.05 -0.17 1.35
CA LEU A 114 14.78 0.73 0.22
C LEU A 114 14.22 -0.03 -0.97
N ARG A 115 14.86 -1.13 -1.38
CA ARG A 115 14.38 -1.97 -2.48
C ARG A 115 12.97 -2.50 -2.23
N ASP A 116 12.68 -2.99 -1.03
CA ASP A 116 11.35 -3.48 -0.67
C ASP A 116 10.30 -2.35 -0.72
N SER A 117 10.67 -1.13 -0.33
CA SER A 117 9.79 0.05 -0.39
C SER A 117 9.56 0.52 -1.84
N MET A 118 10.57 0.42 -2.70
CA MET A 118 10.43 0.70 -4.14
C MET A 118 9.52 -0.31 -4.85
N ILE A 119 9.57 -1.58 -4.47
CA ILE A 119 8.66 -2.61 -5.01
C ILE A 119 7.22 -2.31 -4.59
N ARG A 120 6.99 -1.93 -3.33
CA ARG A 120 5.67 -1.51 -2.83
C ARG A 120 5.15 -0.28 -3.56
N LEU A 121 6.00 0.72 -3.79
CA LEU A 121 5.64 1.92 -4.55
C LEU A 121 5.14 1.56 -5.95
N ALA A 122 5.89 0.73 -6.68
CA ALA A 122 5.49 0.29 -8.01
C ALA A 122 4.18 -0.49 -7.99
N PHE A 123 3.98 -1.35 -6.99
CA PHE A 123 2.74 -2.10 -6.80
C PHE A 123 1.54 -1.17 -6.61
N TYR A 124 1.60 -0.22 -5.66
CA TYR A 124 0.51 0.72 -5.43
C TYR A 124 0.23 1.61 -6.64
N LEU A 125 1.26 2.00 -7.39
CA LEU A 125 1.11 2.81 -8.59
C LEU A 125 0.36 2.04 -9.70
N ILE A 126 0.70 0.78 -9.93
CA ILE A 126 -0.02 -0.08 -10.89
C ILE A 126 -1.47 -0.28 -10.43
N PHE A 127 -1.67 -0.58 -9.15
CA PHE A 127 -3.01 -0.78 -8.60
C PHE A 127 -3.89 0.46 -8.63
N PHE A 128 -3.31 1.64 -8.46
CA PHE A 128 -4.01 2.91 -8.61
C PHE A 128 -4.65 3.03 -10.00
N PHE A 129 -3.91 2.73 -11.07
CA PHE A 129 -4.46 2.73 -12.42
C PHE A 129 -5.52 1.65 -12.64
N ILE A 130 -5.35 0.47 -12.06
CA ILE A 130 -6.35 -0.61 -12.14
C ILE A 130 -7.66 -0.18 -11.46
N TYR A 131 -7.60 0.39 -10.24
CA TYR A 131 -8.79 0.88 -9.54
C TYR A 131 -9.46 2.03 -10.28
N LEU A 132 -8.68 2.91 -10.91
CA LEU A 132 -9.20 3.98 -11.77
C LEU A 132 -9.97 3.40 -12.95
N TYR A 133 -9.41 2.41 -13.64
CA TYR A 133 -10.07 1.73 -14.75
C TYR A 133 -11.37 1.03 -14.32
N CYS A 134 -11.36 0.31 -13.19
CA CYS A 134 -12.55 -0.34 -12.65
C CYS A 134 -13.64 0.67 -12.25
N MET A 135 -13.26 1.83 -11.69
CA MET A 135 -14.18 2.91 -11.38
C MET A 135 -14.87 3.45 -12.63
N ILE A 136 -14.11 3.70 -13.72
CA ILE A 136 -14.67 4.19 -14.98
C ILE A 136 -15.68 3.20 -15.55
N ILE A 137 -15.36 1.89 -15.56
CA ILE A 137 -16.30 0.86 -16.03
C ILE A 137 -17.57 0.82 -15.17
N ALA A 138 -17.43 0.89 -13.84
CA ALA A 138 -18.57 0.90 -12.94
C ALA A 138 -19.47 2.13 -13.18
N LEU A 139 -18.87 3.30 -13.42
CA LEU A 139 -19.61 4.52 -13.77
C LEU A 139 -20.29 4.43 -15.14
N LEU A 140 -19.60 3.93 -16.16
CA LEU A 140 -20.19 3.74 -17.50
C LEU A 140 -21.38 2.76 -17.45
N THR A 141 -21.24 1.67 -16.70
CA THR A 141 -22.32 0.68 -16.50
C THR A 141 -23.49 1.27 -15.72
N SER A 142 -23.24 2.22 -14.82
CA SER A 142 -24.28 2.89 -14.04
C SER A 142 -25.10 3.91 -14.83
N ASN A 143 -24.58 4.43 -15.95
CA ASN A 143 -25.29 5.41 -16.79
C ASN A 143 -26.28 4.69 -17.74
N PRO A 144 -27.60 4.88 -17.57
CA PRO A 144 -28.59 4.17 -18.37
C PRO A 144 -28.72 4.68 -19.82
N ASP A 145 -28.17 5.85 -20.17
CA ASP A 145 -28.32 6.44 -21.51
C ASP A 145 -27.53 5.69 -22.61
N SER A 146 -26.40 5.06 -22.29
CA SER A 146 -25.66 4.24 -23.26
C SER A 146 -26.39 2.94 -23.66
N ARG A 147 -27.45 2.54 -22.93
CA ARG A 147 -28.29 1.39 -23.29
C ARG A 147 -29.34 1.70 -24.37
N ARG A 148 -29.49 2.96 -24.79
CA ARG A 148 -30.51 3.37 -25.77
C ARG A 148 -30.03 3.39 -27.22
N GLU A 149 -28.73 3.31 -27.47
CA GLU A 149 -28.18 3.33 -28.84
C GLU A 149 -27.92 1.92 -29.43
N THR A 150 -28.24 0.87 -28.68
CA THR A 150 -27.97 -0.54 -29.06
C THR A 150 -29.23 -1.36 -29.34
N TYR A 151 -30.40 -0.71 -29.48
CA TYR A 151 -31.67 -1.38 -29.83
C TYR A 151 -32.41 -0.67 -30.96
#